data_AF-A0A923HTC6-F1
#
_entry.id   AF-A0A923HTC6-F1
#
_cell.length_a   1.000
_cell.length_b   1.000
_cell.length_c   1.000
_cell.angle_alpha   90.00
_cell.angle_beta   90.00
_cell.angle_gamma   90.00
#
_symmetry.space_group_name_H-M   'P 1'
#
loop_
_entity.id
_entity.type
_entity.pdbx_description
1 polymer ?
#
loop_
_entity_poly.entity_id
_entity_poly.type
_entity_poly.pdbx_seq_one_letter_code
_entity_poly.pdbx_strand_id
1 'polypeptide(L)'
;MWQIYDDLINAIPEDLTVLECMLGVSWTLVRSEQGLGVAKTIKGGKKGAELGNVAGMKLKDLAQYAKSWNMLEASMGQAAVNSAFNTPSQVLWSLTSNLFGKRLRKEKNEYI
;
A
#
# COMPACT_ATOMS: atom_id res chain seq x y z
N MET A 1 3.06 18.85 -5.73
CA MET A 1 1.71 18.32 -5.40
C MET A 1 1.68 16.79 -5.23
N TRP A 2 2.75 16.05 -5.55
CA TRP A 2 2.80 14.59 -5.42
C TRP A 2 3.66 14.05 -4.28
N GLN A 3 4.21 14.92 -3.43
CA GLN A 3 5.26 14.58 -2.45
C GLN A 3 4.94 13.35 -1.60
N ILE A 4 3.72 13.24 -1.07
CA ILE A 4 3.32 12.09 -0.23
C ILE A 4 3.41 10.77 -1.01
N TYR A 5 2.99 10.76 -2.28
CA TYR A 5 3.10 9.57 -3.12
C TYR A 5 4.56 9.28 -3.48
N ASP A 6 5.32 10.32 -3.82
CA ASP A 6 6.74 10.18 -4.17
C ASP A 6 7.53 9.59 -2.98
N ASP A 7 7.29 10.08 -1.76
CA ASP A 7 7.93 9.58 -0.53
C ASP A 7 7.58 8.11 -0.28
N LEU A 8 6.29 7.74 -0.39
CA LEU A 8 5.84 6.36 -0.22
C LEU A 8 6.45 5.43 -1.25
N ILE A 9 6.44 5.82 -2.52
CA ILE A 9 6.93 4.96 -3.60
C ILE A 9 8.46 4.83 -3.52
N ASN A 10 9.18 5.91 -3.20
CA ASN A 10 10.63 5.88 -3.06
C ASN A 10 11.09 4.97 -1.91
N ALA A 11 10.30 4.87 -0.84
CA ALA A 11 10.59 4.01 0.31
C ALA A 11 10.35 2.51 0.07
N ILE A 12 9.76 2.11 -1.08
CA ILE A 12 9.60 0.69 -1.44
C ILE A 12 10.98 0.09 -1.79
N PRO A 13 11.34 -1.11 -1.27
CA PRO A 13 12.58 -1.78 -1.67
C PRO A 13 12.64 -2.09 -3.18
N GLU A 14 13.83 -2.02 -3.77
CA GLU A 14 14.05 -2.16 -5.24
C GLU A 14 13.98 -3.60 -5.75
N ASP A 15 14.11 -4.57 -4.85
CA ASP A 15 14.19 -6.01 -5.12
C ASP A 15 12.83 -6.70 -5.13
N LEU A 16 11.75 -5.99 -4.78
CA LEU A 16 10.40 -6.56 -4.74
C LEU A 16 9.75 -6.59 -6.12
N THR A 17 8.99 -7.65 -6.35
CA THR A 17 8.19 -7.85 -7.55
C THR A 17 6.73 -8.09 -7.24
N VAL A 18 5.89 -7.90 -8.25
CA VAL A 18 4.48 -8.24 -8.18
C VAL A 18 4.35 -9.74 -8.40
N LEU A 19 4.03 -10.48 -7.35
CA LEU A 19 3.81 -11.93 -7.44
C LEU A 19 2.40 -12.24 -7.96
N GLU A 20 1.43 -11.39 -7.62
CA GLU A 20 0.04 -11.56 -7.99
C GLU A 20 -0.70 -10.22 -7.93
N CYS A 21 -1.62 -9.99 -8.87
CA CYS A 21 -2.50 -8.83 -8.87
C CYS A 21 -3.91 -9.27 -9.28
N MET A 22 -4.90 -8.94 -8.45
CA MET A 22 -6.30 -9.26 -8.69
C MET A 22 -7.15 -8.00 -8.62
N LEU A 23 -7.80 -7.66 -9.74
CA LEU A 23 -8.77 -6.57 -9.83
C LEU A 23 -10.18 -7.11 -9.59
N GLY A 24 -10.60 -7.10 -8.32
CA GLY A 24 -11.97 -7.43 -7.95
C GLY A 24 -12.94 -6.26 -8.15
N VAL A 25 -14.24 -6.56 -8.11
CA VAL A 25 -15.33 -5.57 -8.30
C VAL A 25 -15.24 -4.43 -7.28
N SER A 26 -14.91 -4.75 -6.04
CA SER A 26 -14.85 -3.78 -4.93
C SER A 26 -13.45 -3.53 -4.41
N TRP A 27 -12.55 -4.51 -4.53
CA TRP A 27 -11.22 -4.50 -3.95
C TRP A 27 -10.19 -4.96 -4.97
N THR A 28 -9.07 -4.26 -5.00
CA THR A 28 -7.87 -4.59 -5.76
C THR A 28 -6.84 -5.13 -4.79
N LEU A 29 -6.20 -6.23 -5.14
CA LEU A 29 -5.21 -6.91 -4.32
C LEU A 29 -3.90 -7.02 -5.09
N VAL A 30 -2.79 -6.76 -4.40
CA VAL A 30 -1.43 -6.99 -4.89
C VAL A 30 -0.65 -7.78 -3.84
N ARG A 31 0.07 -8.81 -4.28
CA ARG A 31 0.98 -9.59 -3.45
C ARG A 31 2.41 -9.39 -3.94
N SER A 32 3.33 -9.23 -2.99
CA SER A 32 4.77 -9.17 -3.19
C SER A 32 5.47 -10.14 -2.24
N GLU A 33 6.78 -10.26 -2.34
CA GLU A 33 7.61 -11.03 -1.40
C GLU A 33 7.48 -10.49 0.04
N GLN A 34 7.26 -9.18 0.19
CA GLN A 34 7.17 -8.54 1.49
C GLN A 34 5.78 -8.68 2.13
N GLY A 35 4.72 -8.81 1.34
CA GLY A 35 3.37 -8.92 1.90
C GLY A 35 2.24 -8.74 0.89
N LEU A 36 1.04 -8.52 1.46
CA LEU A 36 -0.22 -8.38 0.74
C LEU A 36 -0.80 -6.98 0.97
N GLY A 37 -1.19 -6.33 -0.12
CA GLY A 37 -1.82 -5.02 -0.10
C GLY A 37 -3.19 -5.06 -0.75
N VAL A 38 -4.12 -4.31 -0.19
CA VAL A 38 -5.47 -4.14 -0.73
C VAL A 38 -5.82 -2.67 -0.85
N ALA A 39 -6.57 -2.31 -1.89
CA ALA A 39 -7.11 -0.97 -2.08
C ALA A 39 -8.53 -1.04 -2.68
N LYS A 40 -9.33 0.01 -2.47
CA LYS A 40 -10.66 0.09 -3.07
C LYS A 40 -10.51 0.09 -4.59
N THR A 41 -11.27 -0.77 -5.28
CA THR A 41 -11.40 -0.67 -6.75
C THR A 41 -12.29 0.51 -7.08
N ILE A 42 -11.73 1.49 -7.79
CA ILE A 42 -12.45 2.68 -8.24
C ILE A 42 -12.58 2.60 -9.75
N LYS A 43 -13.82 2.72 -10.26
CA LYS A 43 -14.11 2.76 -11.69
C LYS A 43 -14.15 4.20 -12.18
N GLY A 44 -13.74 4.43 -13.43
CA GLY A 44 -13.79 5.73 -14.09
C GLY A 44 -12.41 6.38 -14.26
N GLY A 45 -12.41 7.70 -14.45
CA GLY A 45 -11.21 8.44 -14.81
C GLY A 45 -10.91 8.38 -16.31
N LYS A 46 -9.67 8.72 -16.68
CA LYS A 46 -9.18 8.69 -18.06
C LYS A 46 -9.12 7.23 -18.53
N LYS A 47 -9.58 6.99 -19.76
CA LYS A 47 -9.45 5.68 -20.40
C LYS A 47 -7.96 5.38 -20.59
N GLY A 48 -7.43 4.41 -19.86
CA GLY A 48 -6.06 3.95 -20.00
C GLY A 48 -5.90 2.89 -21.08
N ALA A 49 -4.69 2.34 -21.16
CA ALA A 49 -4.42 1.15 -21.96
C ALA A 49 -5.18 -0.05 -21.41
N GLU A 50 -5.31 -1.12 -22.21
CA GLU A 50 -5.79 -2.38 -21.67
C GLU A 50 -4.85 -2.85 -20.56
N LEU A 51 -5.45 -3.27 -19.44
CA LEU A 51 -4.71 -3.74 -18.27
C LEU A 51 -4.10 -5.10 -18.60
N GLY A 52 -2.80 -5.11 -18.90
CA GLY A 52 -2.02 -6.32 -19.10
C GLY A 52 -1.74 -7.05 -17.78
N ASN A 53 -1.15 -8.24 -17.88
CA ASN A 53 -0.65 -8.95 -16.70
C ASN A 53 0.53 -8.16 -16.10
N VAL A 54 0.37 -7.72 -14.85
CA VAL A 54 1.40 -6.96 -14.11
C VAL A 54 2.29 -7.85 -13.24
N ALA A 55 2.02 -9.16 -13.18
CA ALA A 55 2.88 -10.09 -12.45
C ALA A 55 4.30 -10.12 -13.06
N GLY A 56 5.31 -10.14 -12.20
CA GLY A 56 6.72 -10.05 -12.56
C GLY A 56 7.25 -8.63 -12.74
N MET A 57 6.40 -7.60 -12.75
CA MET A 57 6.87 -6.21 -12.72
C MET A 57 7.55 -5.90 -11.38
N LYS A 58 8.47 -4.93 -11.36
CA LYS A 58 8.94 -4.36 -10.10
C LYS A 58 7.75 -3.77 -9.34
N LEU A 59 7.69 -4.03 -8.04
CA LEU A 59 6.60 -3.52 -7.21
C LEU A 59 6.57 -1.98 -7.20
N LYS A 60 7.75 -1.35 -7.20
CA LYS A 60 7.89 0.11 -7.26
C LYS A 60 7.32 0.70 -8.55
N ASP A 61 7.45 0.01 -9.68
CA ASP A 61 6.90 0.46 -10.96
C ASP A 61 5.36 0.40 -10.95
N LEU A 62 4.79 -0.69 -10.42
CA LEU A 62 3.33 -0.76 -10.25
C LEU A 62 2.84 0.30 -9.25
N ALA A 63 3.59 0.58 -8.18
CA ALA A 63 3.24 1.60 -7.20
C ALA A 63 3.15 3.02 -7.81
N GLN A 64 3.92 3.32 -8.86
CA GLN A 64 3.79 4.60 -9.61
C GLN A 64 2.38 4.80 -10.18
N TYR A 65 1.64 3.72 -10.42
CA TYR A 65 0.29 3.80 -10.98
C TYR A 65 -0.69 4.46 -10.02
N ALA A 66 -0.36 4.59 -8.72
CA ALA A 66 -1.15 5.32 -7.74
C ALA A 66 -1.39 6.80 -8.14
N LYS A 67 -0.55 7.32 -9.03
CA LYS A 67 -0.64 8.69 -9.58
C LYS A 67 -1.35 8.74 -10.94
N SER A 68 -1.88 7.62 -11.43
CA SER A 68 -2.61 7.55 -12.70
C SER A 68 -3.97 8.22 -12.64
N TRP A 69 -4.39 8.79 -13.75
CA TRP A 69 -5.74 9.30 -13.94
C TRP A 69 -6.73 8.23 -14.42
N ASN A 70 -6.27 7.01 -14.73
CA ASN A 70 -7.12 5.83 -14.85
C ASN A 70 -7.31 5.24 -13.44
N MET A 71 -8.55 5.24 -12.94
CA MET A 71 -8.78 4.88 -11.54
C MET A 71 -8.55 3.39 -11.25
N LEU A 72 -8.63 2.52 -12.26
CA LEU A 72 -8.26 1.11 -12.10
C LEU A 72 -6.74 0.94 -11.91
N GLU A 73 -5.95 1.71 -12.67
CA GLU A 73 -4.49 1.76 -12.47
C GLU A 73 -4.13 2.34 -11.11
N ALA A 74 -4.80 3.43 -10.71
CA ALA A 74 -4.62 4.04 -9.39
C ALA A 74 -4.93 3.06 -8.25
N SER A 75 -6.00 2.27 -8.38
CA SER A 75 -6.34 1.20 -7.43
C SER A 75 -5.23 0.15 -7.33
N MET A 76 -4.65 -0.30 -8.45
CA MET A 76 -3.53 -1.25 -8.44
C MET A 76 -2.28 -0.66 -7.79
N GLY A 77 -1.92 0.58 -8.15
CA GLY A 77 -0.74 1.22 -7.58
C GLY A 77 -0.87 1.45 -6.08
N GLN A 78 -2.05 1.83 -5.60
CA GLN A 78 -2.29 1.94 -4.16
C GLN A 78 -2.24 0.58 -3.44
N ALA A 79 -2.75 -0.49 -4.07
CA ALA A 79 -2.63 -1.84 -3.54
C ALA A 79 -1.15 -2.29 -3.47
N ALA A 80 -0.34 -1.93 -4.48
CA ALA A 80 1.11 -2.20 -4.49
C ALA A 80 1.87 -1.45 -3.38
N VAL A 81 1.55 -0.17 -3.15
CA VAL A 81 2.08 0.58 -1.99
C VAL A 81 1.73 -0.15 -0.69
N ASN A 82 0.48 -0.56 -0.54
CA ASN A 82 0.02 -1.25 0.66
C ASN A 82 0.70 -2.62 0.86
N SER A 83 1.10 -3.33 -0.20
CA SER A 83 1.77 -4.63 -0.06
C SER A 83 3.20 -4.51 0.47
N ALA A 84 3.83 -3.34 0.30
CA ALA A 84 5.14 -3.05 0.88
C ALA A 84 5.05 -2.66 2.37
N PHE A 85 4.03 -1.92 2.79
CA PHE A 85 4.00 -1.30 4.12
C PHE A 85 3.02 -1.93 5.13
N ASN A 86 2.03 -2.71 4.70
CA ASN A 86 1.05 -3.32 5.60
C ASN A 86 1.51 -4.71 6.06
N THR A 87 2.81 -4.87 6.32
CA THR A 87 3.36 -6.16 6.75
C THR A 87 2.92 -6.49 8.19
N PRO A 88 2.76 -7.78 8.54
CA PRO A 88 2.42 -8.17 9.91
C PRO A 88 3.37 -7.59 10.95
N SER A 89 4.68 -7.54 10.65
CA SER A 89 5.70 -6.98 11.54
C SER A 89 5.50 -5.48 11.78
N GLN A 90 5.23 -4.69 10.74
CA GLN A 90 4.99 -3.25 10.86
C GLN A 90 3.67 -2.94 11.56
N VAL A 91 2.62 -3.72 11.28
CA VAL A 91 1.32 -3.59 11.96
C VAL A 91 1.48 -3.94 13.44
N LEU A 92 2.14 -5.06 13.75
CA LEU A 92 2.40 -5.47 15.13
C LEU A 92 3.21 -4.42 15.88
N TRP A 93 4.28 -3.90 15.27
CA TRP A 93 5.08 -2.82 15.84
C TRP A 93 4.24 -1.58 16.14
N SER A 94 3.36 -1.19 15.21
CA SER A 94 2.48 -0.02 15.38
C SER A 94 1.47 -0.23 16.52
N LEU A 95 1.01 -1.47 16.74
CA LEU A 95 0.11 -1.81 17.85
C LEU A 95 0.86 -1.79 19.19
N THR A 96 2.04 -2.40 19.27
CA THR A 96 2.80 -2.50 20.53
C THR A 96 3.36 -1.14 20.96
N SER A 97 3.92 -0.36 20.04
CA SER A 97 4.41 1.01 20.32
C SER A 97 3.29 1.94 20.82
N ASN A 98 2.09 1.85 20.25
CA ASN A 98 0.92 2.60 20.73
C ASN A 98 0.41 2.13 22.10
N LEU A 99 0.51 0.83 22.40
CA LEU A 99 0.17 0.29 23.71
C LEU A 99 1.14 0.78 24.80
N PHE A 100 2.45 0.80 24.53
CA PHE A 100 3.44 1.40 25.43
C PHE A 100 3.19 2.91 25.64
N GLY A 101 2.90 3.65 24.57
CA GLY A 101 2.59 5.08 24.65
C GLY A 101 1.26 5.43 25.35
N LYS A 102 0.31 4.50 25.40
CA LYS A 102 -0.94 4.63 26.19
C LYS A 102 -0.73 4.26 27.66
N ARG A 103 0.08 3.24 27.96
CA ARG A 103 0.40 2.83 29.34
C ARG A 103 1.12 3.93 30.12
N LEU A 104 2.13 4.57 29.52
CA LEU A 104 2.85 5.69 30.15
C LEU A 104 1.97 6.92 30.41
N ARG A 105 0.92 7.14 29.61
CA ARG A 105 -0.07 8.22 29.85
C ARG A 105 -1.04 7.89 30.97
N LYS A 106 -1.38 6.61 31.14
CA LYS A 106 -2.26 6.17 32.23
C LYS A 106 -1.55 6.24 33.58
N GLU A 107 -0.30 5.77 33.64
CA GLU A 107 0.53 5.84 34.85
C GLU A 107 0.79 7.29 35.30
N LYS A 108 0.90 8.27 34.39
CA LYS A 108 1.03 9.70 34.77
C LYS A 108 -0.26 10.34 35.31
N ASN A 109 -1.43 9.81 34.97
CA ASN A 109 -2.72 10.35 35.42
C ASN A 109 -3.24 9.69 36.71
N GLU A 110 -2.55 8.68 37.25
CA GLU A 110 -2.88 8.04 38.54
C GLU A 110 -2.13 8.68 39.73
N TYR A 111 -1.28 9.68 39.47
CA TYR A 111 -0.55 10.45 40.49
C TYR A 111 -0.97 11.94 40.57
N ILE A 112 -2.14 12.30 40.03
CA ILE A 112 -2.77 13.62 40.16
C ILE A 112 -4.15 13.47 40.79
#